data_AF-A0A950M908-F1
#
_entry.id   AF-A0A950M908-F1
#
_cell.length_a   1.000
_cell.length_b   1.000
_cell.length_c   1.000
_cell.angle_alpha   90.00
_cell.angle_beta   90.00
_cell.angle_gamma   90.00
#
_symmetry.space_group_name_H-M   'P 1'
#
loop_
_entity.id
_entity.type
_entity.pdbx_description
1 polymer ?
#
loop_
_entity_poly.entity_id
_entity_poly.type
_entity_poly.pdbx_seq_one_letter_code
_entity_poly.pdbx_strand_id
1 'polypeptide(L)'
;MKPSLALAAVLLAAPGLAAADAAASAPAFDPAAAAAERQALAHQRAAFDAQYAREQAACREHFAVSDCLDRARQRHAAAVDPVVRREQAIDSAERAARARAKKAEVAAREAAAASESTAHAAASPRVVPPLAPPRPRSAPSADEQRRALAARDAKAAAQAAQERQRLRAREADLAQRQQQAKAQAAERAAKLAEHGRQPAAALPTPSASQIEAFKAQAQGASAPR
;
A
#
# COMPACT_ATOMS: atom_id res chain seq x y z
N MET A 1 20.08 38.85 -32.84
CA MET A 1 20.50 38.47 -34.20
C MET A 1 21.64 37.48 -34.09
N LYS A 2 21.40 36.30 -34.66
CA LYS A 2 22.32 35.26 -35.12
C LYS A 2 23.18 34.45 -34.12
N PRO A 3 23.42 33.17 -34.46
CA PRO A 3 23.63 32.08 -33.51
C PRO A 3 25.01 31.41 -33.67
N SER A 4 25.44 30.61 -32.70
CA SER A 4 26.55 29.67 -32.92
C SER A 4 26.20 28.28 -32.42
N LEU A 5 25.84 27.47 -33.41
CA LEU A 5 25.90 26.01 -33.42
C LEU A 5 27.36 25.55 -33.26
N ALA A 6 27.58 24.54 -32.43
CA ALA A 6 28.65 23.57 -32.65
C ALA A 6 28.16 22.19 -32.16
N LEU A 7 27.70 21.40 -33.12
CA LEU A 7 27.63 19.94 -33.01
C LEU A 7 29.06 19.40 -32.84
N ALA A 8 29.28 18.56 -31.85
CA ALA A 8 30.38 17.61 -31.85
C ALA A 8 29.82 16.24 -31.46
N ALA A 9 29.55 15.44 -32.49
CA ALA A 9 29.25 14.03 -32.36
C ALA A 9 30.59 13.27 -32.20
N VAL A 10 30.76 12.58 -31.08
CA VAL A 10 31.80 11.56 -30.92
C VAL A 10 31.11 10.26 -30.56
N LEU A 11 30.96 9.39 -31.56
CA LEU A 11 30.78 7.96 -31.38
C LEU A 11 32.13 7.36 -30.99
N LEU A 12 32.24 6.80 -29.79
CA LEU A 12 33.19 5.72 -29.52
C LEU A 12 32.46 4.54 -28.91
N ALA A 13 32.64 3.40 -29.55
CA ALA A 13 32.12 2.10 -29.17
C ALA A 13 33.10 1.32 -28.28
N ALA A 14 32.53 0.32 -27.60
CA ALA A 14 33.13 -0.83 -26.91
C ALA A 14 33.56 -0.64 -25.44
N PRO A 15 33.66 -1.70 -24.61
CA PRO A 15 33.01 -3.04 -24.64
C PRO A 15 32.43 -3.47 -23.26
N GLY A 16 31.65 -4.57 -23.26
CA GLY A 16 31.62 -5.56 -22.17
C GLY A 16 31.06 -5.14 -20.81
N LEU A 17 29.72 -5.18 -20.65
CA LEU A 17 29.11 -5.29 -19.32
C LEU A 17 29.36 -6.70 -18.77
N ALA A 18 30.47 -6.87 -18.05
CA ALA A 18 30.52 -7.85 -16.98
C ALA A 18 29.59 -7.36 -15.88
N ALA A 19 28.38 -7.92 -15.81
CA ALA A 19 27.53 -7.80 -14.65
C ALA A 19 28.21 -8.52 -13.49
N ALA A 20 29.08 -7.81 -12.77
CA ALA A 20 29.41 -8.18 -11.42
C ALA A 20 28.11 -8.03 -10.63
N ASP A 21 27.50 -9.17 -10.28
CA ASP A 21 26.58 -9.29 -9.15
C ASP A 21 27.32 -8.88 -7.87
N ALA A 22 27.57 -7.58 -7.75
CA ALA A 22 27.74 -6.96 -6.45
C ALA A 22 26.37 -7.13 -5.78
N ALA A 23 26.25 -8.22 -5.02
CA ALA A 23 25.31 -8.33 -3.93
C ALA A 23 25.65 -7.20 -2.95
N ALA A 24 25.27 -5.98 -3.34
CA ALA A 24 25.31 -4.81 -2.49
C ALA A 24 24.39 -5.17 -1.33
N SER A 25 25.01 -5.50 -0.21
CA SER A 25 24.34 -5.63 1.07
C SER A 25 23.58 -4.32 1.28
N ALA A 26 22.29 -4.33 0.93
CA ALA A 26 21.45 -3.17 1.07
C ALA A 26 21.56 -2.73 2.53
N PRO A 27 21.88 -1.45 2.80
CA PRO A 27 22.09 -0.99 4.16
C PRO A 27 20.87 -1.39 5.01
N ALA A 28 21.14 -1.96 6.18
CA ALA A 28 20.10 -2.30 7.13
C ALA A 28 19.33 -1.01 7.47
N PHE A 29 18.01 -1.09 7.48
CA PHE A 29 17.17 0.05 7.85
C PHE A 29 17.34 0.32 9.34
N ASP A 30 17.82 1.51 9.69
CA ASP A 30 17.93 1.96 11.07
C ASP A 30 16.68 2.79 11.46
N PRO A 31 15.82 2.27 12.36
CA PRO A 31 14.61 2.99 12.77
C PRO A 31 14.93 4.29 13.53
N ALA A 32 16.05 4.37 14.26
CA ALA A 32 16.40 5.56 15.03
C ALA A 32 16.86 6.70 14.11
N ALA A 33 17.75 6.40 13.16
CA ALA A 33 18.15 7.36 12.13
C ALA A 33 16.95 7.82 11.29
N ALA A 34 16.07 6.91 10.91
CA ALA A 34 14.85 7.24 10.17
C ALA A 34 13.91 8.17 10.98
N ALA A 35 13.76 7.96 12.28
CA ALA A 35 12.95 8.81 13.14
C ALA A 35 13.54 10.23 13.26
N ALA A 36 14.86 10.34 13.45
CA ALA A 36 15.55 11.63 13.49
C ALA A 36 15.43 12.38 12.16
N GLU A 37 15.56 11.67 11.03
CA GLU A 37 15.41 12.26 9.70
C GLU A 37 13.97 12.75 9.45
N ARG A 38 12.95 11.99 9.84
CA ARG A 38 11.54 12.44 9.76
C ARG A 38 11.31 13.71 10.57
N GLN A 39 11.89 13.80 11.78
CA GLN A 39 11.77 15.00 12.60
C GLN A 39 12.40 16.21 11.89
N ALA A 40 13.58 16.05 11.30
CA ALA A 40 14.23 17.11 10.53
C ALA A 40 13.39 17.55 9.32
N LEU A 41 12.82 16.60 8.56
CA LEU A 41 11.93 16.88 7.42
C LEU A 41 10.65 17.59 7.87
N ALA A 42 10.07 17.21 9.01
CA ALA A 42 8.91 17.88 9.58
C ALA A 42 9.21 19.35 9.95
N HIS A 43 10.37 19.61 10.55
CA HIS A 43 10.82 20.99 10.81
C HIS A 43 11.02 21.79 9.52
N GLN A 44 11.61 21.16 8.49
CA GLN A 44 11.83 21.80 7.20
C GLN A 44 10.50 22.16 6.52
N ARG A 45 9.53 21.23 6.53
CA ARG A 45 8.19 21.47 5.98
C ARG A 45 7.47 22.60 6.73
N ALA A 46 7.53 22.61 8.06
CA ALA A 46 6.96 23.68 8.86
C ALA A 46 7.58 25.06 8.53
N ALA A 47 8.89 25.11 8.24
CA ALA A 47 9.55 26.33 7.81
C ALA A 47 9.04 26.83 6.44
N PHE A 48 8.86 25.94 5.48
CA PHE A 48 8.27 26.28 4.17
C PHE A 48 6.81 26.72 4.29
N ASP A 49 6.02 26.06 5.13
CA ASP A 49 4.62 26.45 5.38
C ASP A 49 4.54 27.84 6.03
N ALA A 50 5.41 28.13 7.01
CA ALA A 50 5.49 29.45 7.63
C ALA A 50 5.93 30.54 6.64
N GLN A 51 6.88 30.24 5.74
CA GLN A 51 7.28 31.16 4.68
C GLN A 51 6.12 31.43 3.72
N TYR A 52 5.43 30.39 3.26
CA TYR A 52 4.29 30.52 2.37
C TYR A 52 3.15 31.31 3.01
N ALA A 53 2.88 31.15 4.32
CA ALA A 53 1.92 31.97 5.04
C ALA A 53 2.29 33.47 5.05
N ARG A 54 3.57 33.80 5.26
CA ARG A 54 4.06 35.18 5.18
C ARG A 54 3.94 35.75 3.76
N GLU A 55 4.28 34.95 2.74
CA GLU A 55 4.15 35.35 1.33
C GLU A 55 2.69 35.62 0.96
N GLN A 56 1.75 34.77 1.42
CA GLN A 56 0.32 34.98 1.21
C GLN A 56 -0.17 36.27 1.88
N ALA A 57 0.29 36.58 3.10
CA ALA A 57 -0.05 37.83 3.77
C ALA A 57 0.46 39.04 2.97
N ALA A 58 1.73 39.00 2.53
CA ALA A 58 2.30 40.06 1.70
C ALA A 58 1.55 40.21 0.36
N CYS A 59 1.15 39.12 -0.30
CA CYS A 59 0.40 39.15 -1.55
C CYS A 59 -0.93 39.90 -1.47
N ARG A 60 -1.57 39.92 -0.29
CA ARG A 60 -2.85 40.61 -0.08
C ARG A 60 -2.73 42.13 -0.07
N GLU A 61 -1.53 42.65 0.18
CA GLU A 61 -1.25 44.09 0.16
C GLU A 61 -0.98 44.63 -1.26
N HIS A 62 -0.95 43.76 -2.27
CA HIS A 62 -0.69 44.14 -3.67
C HIS A 62 -1.97 44.20 -4.51
N PHE A 63 -1.98 45.03 -5.54
CA PHE A 63 -3.11 45.13 -6.47
C PHE A 63 -3.34 43.85 -7.31
N ALA A 64 -2.28 43.11 -7.62
CA ALA A 64 -2.34 41.88 -8.41
C ALA A 64 -2.28 40.62 -7.52
N VAL A 65 -3.24 40.51 -6.59
CA VAL A 65 -3.25 39.43 -5.56
C VAL A 65 -3.25 38.04 -6.20
N SER A 66 -4.04 37.81 -7.26
CA SER A 66 -4.20 36.49 -7.88
C SER A 66 -2.87 35.93 -8.41
N ASP A 67 -2.20 36.69 -9.28
CA ASP A 67 -0.89 36.30 -9.85
C ASP A 67 0.18 36.13 -8.76
N CYS A 68 0.14 36.97 -7.72
CA CYS A 68 1.05 36.85 -6.58
C CYS A 68 0.84 35.53 -5.84
N LEU A 69 -0.42 35.19 -5.53
CA LEU A 69 -0.78 33.95 -4.84
C LEU A 69 -0.49 32.71 -5.69
N ASP A 70 -0.69 32.76 -7.01
CA ASP A 70 -0.32 31.66 -7.91
C ASP A 70 1.19 31.39 -7.89
N ARG A 71 2.01 32.44 -8.00
CA ARG A 71 3.47 32.31 -7.90
C ARG A 71 3.92 31.80 -6.52
N ALA A 72 3.29 32.28 -5.44
CA ALA A 72 3.58 31.80 -4.09
C ALA A 72 3.25 30.30 -3.94
N ARG A 73 2.11 29.85 -4.49
CA ARG A 73 1.74 28.42 -4.53
C ARG A 73 2.75 27.58 -5.30
N GLN A 74 3.18 28.04 -6.47
CA GLN A 74 4.17 27.32 -7.28
C GLN A 74 5.52 27.19 -6.55
N ARG A 75 5.99 28.26 -5.92
CA ARG A 75 7.23 28.22 -5.11
C ARG A 75 7.12 27.28 -3.92
N HIS A 76 6.00 27.33 -3.19
CA HIS A 76 5.76 26.45 -2.05
C HIS A 76 5.73 24.97 -2.49
N ALA A 77 5.00 24.66 -3.56
CA ALA A 77 4.96 23.30 -4.10
C ALA A 77 6.36 22.81 -4.51
N ALA A 78 7.14 23.64 -5.21
CA ALA A 78 8.51 23.31 -5.60
C ALA A 78 9.46 23.11 -4.40
N ALA A 79 9.26 23.84 -3.30
CA ALA A 79 10.06 23.70 -2.09
C ALA A 79 9.69 22.46 -1.26
N VAL A 80 8.40 22.12 -1.20
CA VAL A 80 7.88 20.99 -0.40
C VAL A 80 8.03 19.65 -1.12
N ASP A 81 7.95 19.60 -2.46
CA ASP A 81 8.07 18.37 -3.23
C ASP A 81 9.31 17.51 -2.88
N PRO A 82 10.55 18.04 -2.82
CA PRO A 82 11.72 17.24 -2.45
C PRO A 82 11.63 16.68 -1.02
N VAL A 83 11.00 17.40 -0.09
CA VAL A 83 10.77 16.92 1.29
C VAL A 83 9.83 15.72 1.29
N VAL A 84 8.69 15.84 0.58
CA VAL A 84 7.71 14.76 0.44
C VAL A 84 8.33 13.53 -0.23
N ARG A 85 9.14 13.72 -1.28
CA ARG A 85 9.87 12.63 -1.94
C ARG A 85 10.82 11.91 -0.98
N ARG A 86 11.47 12.66 -0.07
CA ARG A 86 12.35 12.07 0.95
C ARG A 86 11.57 11.29 2.00
N GLU A 87 10.46 11.83 2.51
CA GLU A 87 9.56 11.14 3.43
C GLU A 87 9.06 9.80 2.83
N GLN A 88 8.62 9.83 1.58
CA GLN A 88 8.18 8.63 0.85
C GLN A 88 9.30 7.60 0.68
N ALA A 89 10.55 8.05 0.48
CA ALA A 89 11.70 7.16 0.40
C ALA A 89 11.92 6.41 1.73
N ILE A 90 11.83 7.11 2.87
CA ILE A 90 11.93 6.52 4.20
C ILE A 90 10.82 5.49 4.41
N ASP A 91 9.57 5.82 4.07
CA ASP A 91 8.42 4.90 4.18
C ASP A 91 8.56 3.65 3.31
N SER A 92 9.12 3.82 2.11
CA SER A 92 9.39 2.69 1.21
C SER A 92 10.48 1.78 1.78
N ALA A 93 11.55 2.35 2.35
CA ALA A 93 12.65 1.61 2.95
C ALA A 93 12.18 0.83 4.17
N GLU A 94 11.35 1.44 5.01
CA GLU A 94 10.77 0.80 6.19
C GLU A 94 9.83 -0.35 5.81
N ARG A 95 8.96 -0.15 4.80
CA ARG A 95 8.10 -1.23 4.27
C ARG A 95 8.93 -2.41 3.75
N ALA A 96 10.00 -2.12 3.02
CA ALA A 96 10.90 -3.15 2.51
C ALA A 96 11.61 -3.89 3.67
N ALA A 97 12.04 -3.17 4.71
CA ALA A 97 12.66 -3.77 5.89
C ALA A 97 11.70 -4.70 6.64
N ARG A 98 10.45 -4.28 6.88
CA ARG A 98 9.41 -5.12 7.50
C ARG A 98 9.11 -6.36 6.66
N ALA A 99 9.02 -6.21 5.33
CA ALA A 99 8.80 -7.34 4.44
C ALA A 99 9.95 -8.36 4.49
N ARG A 100 11.21 -7.89 4.50
CA ARG A 100 12.39 -8.76 4.67
C ARG A 100 12.40 -9.48 6.02
N ALA A 101 12.10 -8.77 7.11
CA ALA A 101 12.01 -9.35 8.44
C ALA A 101 10.93 -10.45 8.49
N LYS A 102 9.77 -10.22 7.88
CA LYS A 102 8.70 -11.21 7.86
C LYS A 102 9.07 -12.45 7.03
N LYS A 103 9.74 -12.28 5.90
CA LYS A 103 10.25 -13.40 5.09
C LYS A 103 11.26 -14.23 5.86
N ALA A 104 12.17 -13.59 6.60
CA ALA A 104 13.14 -14.29 7.44
C ALA A 104 12.46 -15.08 8.57
N GLU A 105 11.45 -14.52 9.22
CA GLU A 105 10.66 -15.21 10.25
C GLU A 105 9.96 -16.47 9.70
N VAL A 106 9.34 -16.35 8.52
CA VAL A 106 8.68 -17.49 7.86
C VAL A 106 9.69 -18.57 7.49
N ALA A 107 10.82 -18.20 6.87
CA ALA A 107 11.87 -19.15 6.51
C ALA A 107 12.46 -19.85 7.74
N ALA A 108 12.66 -19.14 8.85
CA ALA A 108 13.11 -19.73 10.11
C ALA A 108 12.09 -20.73 10.68
N ARG A 109 10.79 -20.40 10.61
CA ARG A 109 9.71 -21.30 11.04
C ARG A 109 9.62 -22.56 10.19
N GLU A 110 9.77 -22.42 8.87
CA GLU A 110 9.78 -23.54 7.94
C GLU A 110 11.00 -24.45 8.17
N ALA A 111 12.18 -23.87 8.39
CA ALA A 111 13.38 -24.62 8.74
C ALA A 111 13.23 -25.39 10.06
N ALA A 112 12.64 -24.75 11.08
CA ALA A 112 12.34 -25.41 12.35
C ALA A 112 11.36 -26.59 12.16
N ALA A 113 10.25 -26.37 11.45
CA ALA A 113 9.27 -27.42 11.16
C ALA A 113 9.85 -28.58 10.33
N ALA A 114 10.73 -28.28 9.37
CA ALA A 114 11.44 -29.30 8.59
C ALA A 114 12.37 -30.14 9.49
N SER A 115 13.10 -29.49 10.41
CA SER A 115 13.98 -30.19 11.34
C SER A 115 13.23 -31.06 12.36
N GLU A 116 12.07 -30.61 12.83
CA GLU A 116 11.19 -31.42 13.70
C GLU A 116 10.66 -32.65 12.94
N SER A 117 10.25 -32.49 11.69
CA SER A 117 9.77 -33.58 10.84
C SER A 117 10.87 -34.62 10.57
N THR A 118 12.09 -34.19 10.24
CA THR A 118 13.22 -35.11 10.02
C THR A 118 13.65 -35.79 11.32
N ALA A 119 13.61 -35.11 12.47
CA ALA A 119 13.87 -35.71 13.78
C ALA A 119 12.82 -36.77 14.15
N HIS A 120 11.53 -36.52 13.88
CA HIS A 120 10.47 -37.52 14.08
C HIS A 120 10.64 -38.74 13.15
N ALA A 121 11.10 -38.52 11.91
CA ALA A 121 11.38 -39.61 10.97
C ALA A 121 12.61 -40.44 11.40
N ALA A 122 13.67 -39.79 11.88
CA ALA A 122 14.91 -40.45 12.31
C ALA A 122 14.76 -41.20 13.66
N ALA A 123 13.92 -40.70 14.57
CA ALA A 123 13.63 -41.35 15.85
C ALA A 123 12.77 -42.63 15.71
N SER A 124 12.31 -42.97 14.51
CA SER A 124 11.55 -44.19 14.25
C SER A 124 12.25 -45.10 13.23
N PRO A 125 13.32 -45.82 13.60
CA PRO A 125 13.71 -47.01 12.86
C PRO A 125 12.64 -48.08 13.11
N ARG A 126 11.58 -48.08 12.29
CA ARG A 126 10.75 -49.28 12.15
C ARG A 126 11.61 -50.33 11.47
N VAL A 127 12.37 -51.08 12.28
CA VAL A 127 12.76 -52.44 11.95
C VAL A 127 11.46 -53.15 11.64
N VAL A 128 11.21 -53.43 10.36
CA VAL A 128 10.11 -54.30 9.94
C VAL A 128 10.58 -55.69 10.31
N PRO A 129 10.04 -56.34 11.36
CA PRO A 129 10.34 -57.74 11.60
C PRO A 129 9.92 -58.56 10.36
N PRO A 130 10.63 -59.67 10.05
CA PRO A 130 10.26 -60.53 8.93
C PRO A 130 8.77 -60.88 9.02
N LEU A 131 8.11 -60.78 7.86
CA LEU A 131 6.67 -60.73 7.67
C LEU A 131 5.97 -61.92 8.35
N ALA A 132 5.51 -61.72 9.60
CA ALA A 132 4.37 -62.46 10.11
C ALA A 132 3.14 -62.03 9.30
N PRO A 133 2.18 -62.93 8.99
CA PRO A 133 0.99 -62.57 8.23
C PRO A 133 0.32 -61.35 8.86
N PRO A 134 -0.14 -60.37 8.06
CA PRO A 134 -0.74 -59.15 8.60
C PRO A 134 -1.90 -59.54 9.49
N ARG A 135 -1.77 -59.34 10.80
CA ARG A 135 -2.91 -59.38 11.70
C ARG A 135 -3.88 -58.30 11.20
N PRO A 136 -5.16 -58.63 10.95
CA PRO A 136 -6.11 -57.65 10.46
C PRO A 136 -6.14 -56.49 11.45
N ARG A 137 -5.81 -55.28 10.98
CA ARG A 137 -6.11 -54.06 11.74
C ARG A 137 -7.61 -54.07 11.94
N SER A 138 -8.06 -54.24 13.19
CA SER A 138 -9.46 -54.14 13.56
C SER A 138 -9.98 -52.81 13.02
N ALA A 139 -11.00 -52.87 12.16
CA ALA A 139 -11.68 -51.68 11.68
C ALA A 139 -12.08 -50.81 12.90
N PRO A 140 -11.98 -49.47 12.81
CA PRO A 140 -12.42 -48.60 13.88
C PRO A 140 -13.86 -48.97 14.23
N SER A 141 -14.14 -49.09 15.52
CA SER A 141 -15.48 -49.50 15.97
C SER A 141 -16.52 -48.51 15.46
N ALA A 142 -17.76 -48.97 15.28
CA ALA A 142 -18.85 -48.11 14.85
C ALA A 142 -18.99 -46.88 15.76
N ASP A 143 -18.68 -47.01 17.06
CA ASP A 143 -18.69 -45.90 18.02
C ASP A 143 -17.59 -44.85 17.76
N GLU A 144 -16.40 -45.28 17.37
CA GLU A 144 -15.29 -44.37 17.05
C GLU A 144 -15.59 -43.57 15.78
N GLN A 145 -16.17 -44.22 14.77
CA GLN A 145 -16.62 -43.56 13.55
C GLN A 145 -17.75 -42.55 13.84
N ARG A 146 -18.73 -42.89 14.69
CA ARG A 146 -19.80 -41.98 15.09
C ARG A 146 -19.27 -40.76 15.85
N ARG A 147 -18.30 -40.95 16.75
CA ARG A 147 -17.65 -39.83 17.48
C ARG A 147 -16.87 -38.92 16.54
N ALA A 148 -16.16 -39.50 15.57
CA ALA A 148 -15.41 -38.72 14.57
C ALA A 148 -16.34 -37.88 13.68
N LEU A 149 -17.48 -38.43 13.26
CA LEU A 149 -18.49 -37.69 12.50
C LEU A 149 -19.10 -36.55 13.34
N ALA A 150 -19.53 -36.85 14.57
CA ALA A 150 -20.07 -35.83 15.47
C ALA A 150 -19.07 -34.69 15.75
N ALA A 151 -17.77 -35.01 15.88
CA ALA A 151 -16.72 -34.00 16.05
C ALA A 151 -16.52 -33.13 14.80
N ARG A 152 -16.69 -33.68 13.60
CA ARG A 152 -16.64 -32.92 12.33
C ARG A 152 -17.85 -31.99 12.21
N ASP A 153 -19.04 -32.49 12.53
CA ASP A 153 -20.28 -31.71 12.49
C ASP A 153 -20.24 -30.56 13.50
N ALA A 154 -19.74 -30.82 14.72
CA ALA A 154 -19.56 -29.78 15.74
C ALA A 154 -18.57 -28.69 15.28
N LYS A 155 -17.47 -29.06 14.64
CA LYS A 155 -16.50 -28.11 14.09
C LYS A 155 -17.10 -27.28 12.96
N ALA A 156 -17.84 -27.92 12.03
CA ALA A 156 -18.52 -27.23 10.94
C ALA A 156 -19.58 -26.25 11.46
N ALA A 157 -20.36 -26.65 12.47
CA ALA A 157 -21.35 -25.78 13.10
C ALA A 157 -20.70 -24.56 13.80
N ALA A 158 -19.57 -24.76 14.49
CA ALA A 158 -18.82 -23.69 15.13
C ALA A 158 -18.25 -22.70 14.10
N GLN A 159 -17.69 -23.20 12.98
CA GLN A 159 -17.20 -22.35 11.89
C GLN A 159 -18.33 -21.53 11.25
N ALA A 160 -19.46 -22.16 10.94
CA ALA A 160 -20.63 -21.48 10.40
C ALA A 160 -21.18 -20.41 11.36
N ALA A 161 -21.15 -20.66 12.68
CA ALA A 161 -21.52 -19.66 13.68
C ALA A 161 -20.56 -18.47 13.70
N GLN A 162 -19.25 -18.72 13.61
CA GLN A 162 -18.23 -17.67 13.55
C GLN A 162 -18.37 -16.81 12.28
N GLU A 163 -18.65 -17.42 11.13
CA GLU A 163 -18.89 -16.68 9.88
C GLU A 163 -20.14 -15.80 9.97
N ARG A 164 -21.25 -16.30 10.52
CA ARG A 164 -22.45 -15.50 10.78
C ARG A 164 -22.16 -14.31 11.68
N GLN A 165 -21.35 -14.49 12.72
CA GLN A 165 -20.93 -13.38 13.60
C GLN A 165 -20.09 -12.35 12.85
N ARG A 166 -19.14 -12.79 12.00
CA ARG A 166 -18.32 -11.88 11.18
C ARG A 166 -19.15 -11.08 10.19
N LEU A 167 -20.16 -11.69 9.57
CA LEU A 167 -21.07 -11.00 8.65
C LEU A 167 -21.88 -9.93 9.38
N ARG A 168 -22.48 -10.28 10.54
CA ARG A 168 -23.21 -9.31 11.37
C ARG A 168 -22.33 -8.16 11.84
N ALA A 169 -21.08 -8.44 12.22
CA ALA A 169 -20.13 -7.40 12.62
C ALA A 169 -19.79 -6.46 11.44
N ARG A 170 -19.62 -7.00 10.23
CA ARG A 170 -19.40 -6.19 9.02
C ARG A 170 -20.61 -5.34 8.67
N GLU A 171 -21.82 -5.89 8.75
CA GLU A 171 -23.06 -5.14 8.51
C GLU A 171 -23.21 -3.98 9.51
N ALA A 172 -22.90 -4.22 10.79
CA ALA A 172 -22.91 -3.20 11.82
C ALA A 172 -21.87 -2.09 11.56
N ASP A 173 -20.64 -2.44 11.18
CA ASP A 173 -19.59 -1.47 10.82
C ASP A 173 -19.99 -0.62 9.61
N LEU A 174 -20.57 -1.23 8.57
CA LEU A 174 -21.05 -0.51 7.40
C LEU A 174 -22.19 0.45 7.74
N ALA A 175 -23.16 0.01 8.56
CA ALA A 175 -24.25 0.86 9.02
C ALA A 175 -23.73 2.05 9.83
N GLN A 176 -22.75 1.82 10.72
CA GLN A 176 -22.12 2.87 11.53
C GLN A 176 -21.37 3.87 10.64
N ARG A 177 -20.57 3.41 9.67
CA ARG A 177 -19.86 4.29 8.72
C ARG A 177 -20.84 5.12 7.90
N GLN A 178 -21.96 4.52 7.49
CA GLN A 178 -23.01 5.24 6.74
C GLN A 178 -23.65 6.34 7.58
N GLN A 179 -23.92 6.07 8.86
CA GLN A 179 -24.45 7.09 9.78
C GLN A 179 -23.44 8.22 10.02
N GLN A 180 -22.15 7.88 10.24
CA GLN A 180 -21.09 8.87 10.40
C GLN A 180 -20.92 9.75 9.16
N ALA A 181 -20.92 9.15 7.96
CA ALA A 181 -20.82 9.90 6.71
C ALA A 181 -22.01 10.86 6.51
N LYS A 182 -23.22 10.42 6.85
CA LYS A 182 -24.43 11.28 6.83
C LYS A 182 -24.32 12.43 7.83
N ALA A 183 -23.87 12.17 9.05
CA ALA A 183 -23.67 13.20 10.07
C ALA A 183 -22.63 14.25 9.63
N GLN A 184 -21.49 13.81 9.11
CA GLN A 184 -20.45 14.71 8.57
C GLN A 184 -20.93 15.49 7.35
N ALA A 185 -21.77 14.90 6.49
CA ALA A 185 -22.37 15.60 5.37
C ALA A 185 -23.34 16.70 5.85
N ALA A 186 -24.19 16.39 6.83
CA ALA A 186 -25.11 17.35 7.44
C ALA A 186 -24.36 18.50 8.14
N GLU A 187 -23.30 18.18 8.89
CA GLU A 187 -22.45 19.19 9.55
C GLU A 187 -21.78 20.12 8.53
N ARG A 188 -21.23 19.55 7.44
CA ARG A 188 -20.64 20.35 6.35
C ARG A 188 -21.70 21.23 5.67
N ALA A 189 -22.90 20.70 5.45
CA ALA A 189 -24.00 21.47 4.88
C ALA A 189 -24.42 22.63 5.79
N ALA A 190 -24.51 22.41 7.11
CA ALA A 190 -24.81 23.46 8.08
C ALA A 190 -23.73 24.56 8.07
N LYS A 191 -22.45 24.19 8.12
CA LYS A 191 -21.33 25.15 8.04
C LYS A 191 -21.33 25.97 6.75
N LEU A 192 -21.65 25.34 5.61
CA LEU A 192 -21.77 26.05 4.33
C LEU A 192 -22.94 27.05 4.33
N ALA A 193 -24.07 26.67 4.93
CA ALA A 193 -25.23 27.54 5.08
C ALA A 193 -24.94 28.76 5.98
N GLU A 194 -24.25 28.57 7.12
CA GLU A 194 -23.81 29.67 8.00
C GLU A 194 -22.87 30.65 7.29
N HIS A 195 -21.99 30.14 6.43
CA HIS A 195 -21.06 30.96 5.65
C HIS A 195 -21.68 31.55 4.36
N GLY A 196 -22.99 31.39 4.13
CA GLY A 196 -23.69 31.91 2.95
C GLY A 196 -23.20 31.33 1.62
N ARG A 197 -22.45 30.22 1.65
CA ARG A 197 -21.90 29.57 0.45
C ARG A 197 -22.85 28.47 0.02
N GLN A 198 -23.58 28.69 -1.07
CA GLN A 198 -24.32 27.60 -1.67
C GLN A 198 -23.35 26.54 -2.19
N PRO A 199 -23.60 25.24 -1.92
CA PRO A 199 -22.82 24.18 -2.52
C PRO A 199 -22.92 24.31 -4.04
N ALA A 200 -21.77 24.36 -4.71
CA ALA A 200 -21.72 24.40 -6.17
C ALA A 200 -22.55 23.23 -6.72
N ALA A 201 -23.40 23.49 -7.72
CA ALA A 201 -24.19 22.46 -8.37
C ALA A 201 -23.26 21.33 -8.82
N ALA A 202 -23.62 20.08 -8.51
CA ALA A 202 -22.84 18.93 -8.91
C ALA A 202 -22.65 18.98 -10.43
N LEU A 203 -21.40 19.03 -10.87
CA LEU A 203 -21.08 19.00 -12.29
C LEU A 203 -21.68 17.73 -12.88
N PRO A 204 -22.29 17.80 -14.08
CA PRO A 204 -22.84 16.61 -14.72
C PRO A 204 -21.70 15.62 -14.95
N THR A 205 -21.72 14.51 -14.22
CA THR A 205 -20.81 13.41 -14.50
C THR A 205 -21.23 12.79 -15.83
N PRO A 206 -20.33 12.69 -16.82
CA PRO A 206 -20.69 12.17 -18.12
C PRO A 206 -21.23 10.75 -17.96
N SER A 207 -22.31 10.44 -18.67
CA SER A 207 -22.85 9.08 -18.69
C SER A 207 -21.81 8.13 -19.29
N ALA A 208 -21.92 6.84 -18.98
CA ALA A 208 -21.03 5.82 -19.54
C ALA A 208 -20.94 5.90 -21.09
N SER A 209 -22.06 6.20 -21.76
CA SER A 209 -22.12 6.41 -23.20
C SER A 209 -21.32 7.62 -23.71
N GLN A 210 -21.28 8.72 -22.94
CA GLN A 210 -20.49 9.90 -23.29
C GLN A 210 -18.99 9.62 -23.14
N ILE A 211 -18.61 8.85 -22.12
CA ILE A 211 -17.21 8.44 -21.89
C ILE A 211 -16.71 7.56 -23.06
N GLU A 212 -17.53 6.63 -23.54
CA GLU A 212 -17.18 5.80 -24.69
C GLU A 212 -17.04 6.61 -25.99
N ALA A 213 -17.93 7.60 -26.20
CA ALA A 213 -17.82 8.49 -27.36
C ALA A 213 -16.52 9.32 -27.35
N PHE A 214 -16.12 9.85 -26.19
CA PHE A 214 -14.83 10.57 -26.06
C PHE A 214 -13.63 9.65 -26.33
N LYS A 215 -13.70 8.39 -25.87
CA LYS A 215 -12.63 7.42 -26.10
C LYS A 215 -12.51 7.06 -27.58
N ALA A 216 -13.62 6.91 -28.29
CA ALA A 216 -13.62 6.63 -29.73
C ALA A 216 -13.06 7.82 -30.55
N GLN A 217 -13.39 9.06 -30.19
CA GLN A 217 -12.82 10.26 -30.82
C GLN A 217 -11.32 10.38 -30.62
N ALA A 218 -10.81 10.04 -29.42
CA ALA A 218 -9.38 10.06 -29.15
C ALA A 218 -8.58 9.04 -29.99
N GLN A 219 -9.20 7.92 -30.37
CA GLN A 219 -8.55 6.86 -31.15
C GLN A 219 -8.56 7.12 -32.66
N GLY A 220 -9.55 7.86 -33.17
CA GLY A 220 -9.65 8.20 -34.60
C GLY A 220 -8.68 9.29 -35.09
N ALA A 221 -8.11 10.09 -34.19
CA ALA A 221 -7.21 11.20 -34.55
C ALA A 221 -5.75 10.78 -34.79
N SER A 222 -5.42 9.50 -34.67
CA SER A 222 -4.04 8.97 -34.73
C SER A 222 -3.67 8.32 -36.07
N ALA A 223 -4.43 8.55 -37.15
CA ALA A 223 -4.08 8.05 -38.47
C ALA A 223 -3.10 9.00 -39.19
N PRO A 224 -1.84 8.60 -39.44
CA PRO A 224 -0.92 9.41 -40.24
C PRO A 224 -1.35 9.40 -41.72
N ARG A 225 -1.26 10.56 -42.38
CA ARG A 225 -1.32 10.69 -43.83
C ARG A 225 0.03 10.39 -44.46
#